data_AF-A0A534J2E5-F1
#
_entry.id   AF-A0A534J2E5-F1
#
_cell.length_a   1.000
_cell.length_b   1.000
_cell.length_c   1.000
_cell.angle_alpha   90.00
_cell.angle_beta   90.00
_cell.angle_gamma   90.00
#
_symmetry.space_group_name_H-M   'P 1'
#
loop_
_entity.id
_entity.type
_entity.pdbx_description
1 polymer ?
#
loop_
_entity_poly.entity_id
_entity_poly.type
_entity_poly.pdbx_seq_one_letter_code
_entity_poly.pdbx_strand_id
1 'polypeptide(L)'
;MPLGRVRTRTTVAKATSSVVGALKVEDGIVRNVETSEEEGRVDDLSGVLKKEVTNPRRDTPFVVLVSLLATLALARGFVLLTGAAEATTGTSTYLGRNLIINGYHIHHFFYGFVLICAAAWIAIQYPTRNLPRVAAVLFGAGLGLCVDEMGYFLGGQVNYFDQTTYFIALSIILVLLSALSFRSFRAATQEDLRWLVGRRPKGIAVLAVLQILASLALLVGGLFLVVAASIPPSIDVQGEAGAFALGTALILLGVLSLIVAWGLWTLQPWARKVAMLFAIVSLGTDVVSIVTGNYENAVALLIDLLLIWYLTRPSVRAAFVRVDRSARGTQESN
;
A
#
# COMPACT_ATOMS: atom_id res chain seq x y z
N MET A 1 72.54 26.58 36.18
CA MET A 1 72.22 25.25 35.60
C MET A 1 70.76 24.93 35.91
N PRO A 2 69.85 24.89 34.92
CA PRO A 2 68.46 24.52 35.15
C PRO A 2 68.25 23.00 35.00
N LEU A 3 67.44 22.41 35.88
CA LEU A 3 67.01 21.02 35.83
C LEU A 3 65.89 20.86 34.78
N GLY A 4 66.13 20.01 33.78
CA GLY A 4 65.19 19.72 32.70
C GLY A 4 64.00 18.88 33.17
N ARG A 5 62.78 19.36 32.88
CA ARG A 5 61.53 18.58 33.01
C ARG A 5 61.50 17.44 31.99
N VAL A 6 61.43 16.21 32.48
CA VAL A 6 61.12 15.02 31.67
C VAL A 6 59.63 15.08 31.28
N ARG A 7 59.34 15.22 29.99
CA ARG A 7 57.99 15.03 29.43
C ARG A 7 57.71 13.53 29.36
N THR A 8 56.84 13.02 30.21
CA THR A 8 56.22 11.71 30.04
C THR A 8 55.23 11.78 28.87
N ARG A 9 55.58 11.15 27.74
CA ARG A 9 54.63 10.81 26.67
C ARG A 9 53.72 9.70 27.21
N THR A 10 52.51 10.03 27.60
CA THR A 10 51.44 9.05 27.77
C THR A 10 51.04 8.59 26.37
N THR A 11 51.47 7.39 25.99
CA THR A 11 50.92 6.66 24.84
C THR A 11 49.45 6.41 25.11
N VAL A 12 48.58 7.16 24.41
CA VAL A 12 47.15 6.89 24.34
C VAL A 12 46.99 5.49 23.73
N ALA A 13 46.47 4.57 24.54
CA ALA A 13 46.13 3.23 24.10
C ALA A 13 45.13 3.35 22.94
N LYS A 14 45.44 2.66 21.84
CA LYS A 14 44.60 2.55 20.64
C LYS A 14 43.28 1.89 21.03
N ALA A 15 42.23 2.69 21.23
CA ALA A 15 40.93 2.22 21.66
C ALA A 15 40.29 1.36 20.55
N THR A 16 39.97 0.13 20.90
CA THR A 16 39.27 -0.84 20.05
C THR A 16 37.86 -0.34 19.76
N SER A 17 37.59 0.02 18.51
CA SER A 17 36.22 0.33 18.07
C SER A 17 35.34 -0.90 18.29
N SER A 18 34.27 -0.76 19.07
CA SER A 18 33.23 -1.79 19.18
C SER A 18 31.96 -1.27 18.51
N VAL A 19 31.30 -2.16 17.77
CA VAL A 19 30.04 -1.88 17.09
C VAL A 19 28.95 -2.63 17.84
N VAL A 20 27.93 -1.91 18.31
CA VAL A 20 26.74 -2.50 18.94
C VAL A 20 25.52 -2.00 18.17
N GLY A 21 24.97 -2.86 17.30
CA GLY A 21 23.87 -2.49 16.41
C GLY A 21 24.30 -1.46 15.36
N ALA A 22 23.64 -0.30 15.31
CA ALA A 22 23.93 0.79 14.36
C ALA A 22 24.77 1.92 14.98
N LEU A 23 25.28 1.72 16.19
CA LEU A 23 26.07 2.71 16.92
C LEU A 23 27.52 2.24 16.99
N LYS A 24 28.43 3.16 16.69
CA LYS A 24 29.87 2.95 16.80
C LYS A 24 30.42 3.92 17.83
N VAL A 25 31.22 3.37 18.73
CA VAL A 25 31.91 4.15 19.75
C VAL A 25 33.32 4.44 19.23
N GLU A 26 33.61 5.71 19.01
CA GLU A 26 34.94 6.23 18.65
C GLU A 26 35.30 7.36 19.61
N ASP A 27 36.46 7.27 20.26
CA ASP A 27 37.02 8.32 21.13
C ASP A 27 36.07 8.87 22.21
N GLY A 28 35.21 8.00 22.78
CA GLY A 28 34.24 8.39 23.81
C GLY A 28 32.96 9.03 23.29
N ILE A 29 32.80 9.15 21.98
CA ILE A 29 31.60 9.66 21.29
C ILE A 29 30.85 8.49 20.66
N VAL A 30 29.54 8.47 20.88
CA VAL A 30 28.62 7.52 20.27
C VAL A 30 28.13 8.14 18.96
N ARG A 31 28.54 7.54 17.84
CA ARG A 31 28.12 7.97 16.51
C ARG A 31 27.18 6.98 15.89
N ASN A 32 26.24 7.51 15.13
CA ASN A 32 25.47 6.70 14.21
C ASN A 32 26.37 6.26 13.06
N VAL A 33 26.45 4.95 12.81
CA VAL A 33 27.33 4.39 11.77
C VAL A 33 26.89 4.82 10.37
N GLU A 34 25.62 5.13 10.18
CA GLU A 34 25.03 5.43 8.87
C GLU A 34 24.99 6.93 8.54
N THR A 35 24.68 7.78 9.51
CA THR A 35 24.61 9.24 9.29
C THR A 35 25.88 9.98 9.67
N SER A 36 26.83 9.32 10.36
CA SER A 36 28.00 9.93 11.00
C SER A 36 27.66 11.03 12.01
N GLU A 37 26.38 11.19 12.36
CA GLU A 37 25.93 12.18 13.33
C GLU A 37 26.30 11.74 14.76
N GLU A 38 26.67 12.73 15.57
CA GLU A 38 26.95 12.55 16.99
C GLU A 38 25.63 12.38 17.75
N GLU A 39 25.41 11.17 18.28
CA GLU A 39 24.15 10.79 18.92
C GLU A 39 24.23 10.90 20.45
N GLY A 40 25.44 10.96 20.99
CA GLY A 40 25.70 11.23 22.42
C GLY A 40 27.13 10.88 22.84
N ARG A 41 27.43 11.02 24.13
CA ARG A 41 28.69 10.54 24.74
C ARG A 41 28.53 9.16 25.35
N VAL A 42 29.63 8.42 25.49
CA VAL A 42 29.63 7.09 26.13
C VAL A 42 29.05 7.13 27.56
N ASP A 43 29.19 8.27 28.23
CA ASP A 43 28.64 8.55 29.56
C ASP A 43 27.09 8.48 29.59
N ASP A 44 26.42 8.71 28.46
CA ASP A 44 24.96 8.61 28.24
C ASP A 44 24.58 7.42 27.33
N LEU A 45 25.50 6.48 27.10
CA LEU A 45 25.24 5.31 26.25
C LEU A 45 24.04 4.50 26.75
N SER A 46 23.80 4.47 28.07
CA SER A 46 22.62 3.84 28.65
C SER A 46 21.30 4.53 28.23
N GLY A 47 21.29 5.86 28.14
CA GLY A 47 20.16 6.66 27.66
C GLY A 47 19.93 6.49 26.16
N VAL A 48 21.01 6.48 25.37
CA VAL A 48 20.96 6.24 23.92
C VAL A 48 20.50 4.82 23.59
N LEU A 49 21.05 3.80 24.26
CA LEU A 49 20.61 2.40 24.13
C LEU A 49 19.17 2.25 24.58
N LYS A 50 18.77 2.91 25.68
CA LYS A 50 17.37 2.89 26.14
C LYS A 50 16.46 3.52 25.11
N LYS A 51 16.85 4.63 24.46
CA LYS A 51 16.08 5.28 23.38
C LYS A 51 15.96 4.41 22.13
N GLU A 52 17.02 3.68 21.78
CA GLU A 52 17.02 2.76 20.64
C GLU A 52 16.24 1.47 20.92
N VAL A 53 16.28 0.96 22.15
CA VAL A 53 15.51 -0.21 22.62
C VAL A 53 14.04 0.15 22.83
N THR A 54 13.72 1.38 23.23
CA THR A 54 12.34 1.84 23.49
C THR A 54 11.67 2.51 22.29
N ASN A 55 12.34 2.58 21.13
CA ASN A 55 11.81 3.22 19.93
C ASN A 55 10.51 2.53 19.45
N PRO A 56 9.32 3.16 19.58
CA PRO A 56 8.02 2.52 19.31
C PRO A 56 7.71 2.26 17.82
N ARG A 57 8.68 2.52 16.93
CA ARG A 57 8.54 2.31 15.47
C ARG A 57 9.22 1.04 14.99
N ARG A 58 10.05 0.40 15.82
CA ARG A 58 10.83 -0.78 15.44
C ARG A 58 10.04 -2.08 15.63
N ASP A 59 9.05 -2.06 16.52
CA ASP A 59 8.15 -3.17 16.81
C ASP A 59 6.90 -3.20 15.90
N THR A 60 6.61 -2.16 15.12
CA THR A 60 5.43 -2.15 14.22
C THR A 60 5.39 -3.34 13.26
N PRO A 61 6.48 -3.68 12.51
CA PRO A 61 6.48 -4.85 11.63
C PRO A 61 6.34 -6.16 12.41
N PHE A 62 6.90 -6.22 13.62
CA PHE A 62 6.79 -7.36 14.52
C PHE A 62 5.34 -7.57 14.97
N VAL A 63 4.65 -6.50 15.37
CA VAL A 63 3.24 -6.55 15.77
C VAL A 63 2.34 -6.95 14.60
N VAL A 64 2.59 -6.42 13.40
CA VAL A 64 1.88 -6.83 12.17
C VAL A 64 2.07 -8.33 11.93
N LEU A 65 3.31 -8.82 11.99
CA LEU A 65 3.63 -10.22 11.74
C LEU A 65 2.96 -11.15 12.77
N VAL A 66 3.07 -10.83 14.06
CA VAL A 66 2.44 -11.64 15.13
C VAL A 66 0.92 -11.64 14.97
N SER A 67 0.31 -10.49 14.68
CA SER A 67 -1.13 -10.41 14.47
C SER A 67 -1.57 -11.18 13.23
N LEU A 68 -0.81 -11.14 12.13
CA LEU A 68 -1.09 -11.92 10.92
C LEU A 68 -1.03 -13.42 11.19
N LEU A 69 0.02 -13.90 11.87
CA LEU A 69 0.19 -15.30 12.20
C LEU A 69 -0.90 -15.79 13.15
N ALA A 70 -1.22 -14.98 14.17
CA ALA A 70 -2.30 -15.28 15.11
C ALA A 70 -3.64 -15.39 14.39
N THR A 71 -3.96 -14.44 13.51
CA THR A 71 -5.23 -14.46 12.76
C THR A 71 -5.31 -15.64 11.78
N LEU A 72 -4.24 -15.97 11.06
CA LEU A 72 -4.22 -17.17 10.21
C LEU A 72 -4.40 -18.45 11.03
N ALA A 73 -3.70 -18.58 12.16
CA ALA A 73 -3.82 -19.74 13.04
C ALA A 73 -5.23 -19.86 13.62
N LEU A 74 -5.84 -18.74 14.03
CA LEU A 74 -7.21 -18.71 14.55
C LEU A 74 -8.24 -19.03 13.47
N ALA A 75 -8.12 -18.46 12.26
CA ALA A 75 -9.00 -18.75 11.15
C ALA A 75 -8.94 -20.24 10.77
N ARG A 76 -7.72 -20.78 10.61
CA ARG A 76 -7.52 -22.21 10.31
C ARG A 76 -7.99 -23.12 11.44
N GLY A 77 -7.68 -22.77 12.68
CA GLY A 77 -8.15 -23.50 13.86
C GLY A 77 -9.67 -23.53 13.93
N PHE A 78 -10.33 -22.40 13.67
CA PHE A 78 -11.79 -22.32 13.61
C PHE A 78 -12.36 -23.24 12.52
N VAL A 79 -11.81 -23.23 11.31
CA VAL A 79 -12.28 -24.11 10.24
C VAL A 79 -12.06 -25.58 10.56
N LEU A 80 -10.90 -25.95 11.09
CA LEU A 80 -10.58 -27.33 11.47
C LEU A 80 -11.48 -27.85 12.61
N LEU A 81 -11.81 -26.99 13.58
CA LEU A 81 -12.64 -27.36 14.74
C LEU A 81 -14.13 -27.40 14.41
N THR A 82 -14.59 -26.56 13.49
CA THR A 82 -16.02 -26.40 13.20
C THR A 82 -16.48 -27.09 11.92
N GLY A 83 -15.55 -27.53 11.07
CA GLY A 83 -15.85 -28.07 9.74
C GLY A 83 -16.45 -27.00 8.80
N ALA A 84 -16.12 -25.72 9.02
CA ALA A 84 -16.71 -24.59 8.26
C ALA A 84 -16.43 -24.63 6.74
N ALA A 85 -15.43 -25.41 6.32
CA ALA A 85 -15.09 -25.63 4.92
C ALA A 85 -16.11 -26.48 4.15
N GLU A 86 -16.99 -27.23 4.84
CA GLU A 86 -18.06 -27.99 4.19
C GLU A 86 -19.22 -27.06 3.82
N ALA A 87 -19.47 -26.91 2.52
CA ALA A 87 -20.53 -26.07 1.95
C ALA A 87 -21.92 -26.53 2.43
N THR A 88 -22.46 -25.85 3.43
CA THR A 88 -23.89 -25.97 3.78
C THR A 88 -24.72 -25.28 2.71
N THR A 89 -25.34 -26.08 1.84
CA THR A 89 -26.30 -25.70 0.78
C THR A 89 -27.65 -25.27 1.34
N GLY A 90 -27.65 -24.32 2.27
CA GLY A 90 -28.88 -23.74 2.83
C GLY A 90 -29.20 -22.38 2.20
N THR A 91 -30.43 -22.21 1.71
CA THR A 91 -30.99 -20.94 1.20
C THR A 91 -31.33 -19.92 2.30
N SER A 92 -31.06 -20.26 3.57
CA SER A 92 -31.40 -19.45 4.73
C SER A 92 -30.24 -18.59 5.21
N THR A 93 -30.52 -17.33 5.56
CA THR A 93 -29.58 -16.46 6.26
C THR A 93 -29.19 -17.09 7.59
N TYR A 94 -27.92 -17.46 7.74
CA TYR A 94 -27.39 -18.02 8.98
C TYR A 94 -26.27 -17.13 9.50
N LEU A 95 -26.37 -16.75 10.77
CA LEU A 95 -25.30 -16.08 11.50
C LEU A 95 -24.68 -17.13 12.43
N GLY A 96 -23.53 -17.68 12.05
CA GLY A 96 -22.84 -18.67 12.86
C GLY A 96 -21.51 -19.06 12.23
N ARG A 97 -21.36 -20.35 11.88
CA ARG A 97 -20.13 -20.91 11.28
C ARG A 97 -19.71 -20.23 9.98
N ASN A 98 -20.67 -19.74 9.21
CA ASN A 98 -20.51 -19.06 7.93
C ASN A 98 -21.53 -17.91 7.88
N LEU A 99 -21.16 -16.73 7.35
CA LEU A 99 -22.13 -15.66 7.11
C LEU A 99 -22.72 -15.84 5.72
N ILE A 100 -23.97 -16.30 5.66
CA ILE A 100 -24.71 -16.43 4.39
C ILE A 100 -25.83 -15.40 4.41
N ILE A 101 -25.86 -14.49 3.44
CA ILE A 101 -26.95 -13.50 3.26
C ILE A 101 -27.59 -13.78 1.90
N ASN A 102 -28.89 -14.12 1.87
CA ASN A 102 -29.63 -14.45 0.65
C ASN A 102 -28.96 -15.53 -0.23
N GLY A 103 -28.35 -16.54 0.38
CA GLY A 103 -27.62 -17.59 -0.34
C GLY A 103 -26.19 -17.21 -0.76
N TYR A 104 -25.77 -15.96 -0.59
CA TYR A 104 -24.38 -15.53 -0.81
C TYR A 104 -23.55 -15.70 0.45
N HIS A 105 -22.48 -16.49 0.35
CA HIS A 105 -21.49 -16.64 1.41
C HIS A 105 -20.55 -15.42 1.40
N ILE A 106 -20.61 -14.62 2.46
CA ILE A 106 -19.70 -13.49 2.67
C ILE A 106 -18.41 -14.05 3.27
N HIS A 107 -17.41 -14.09 2.39
CA HIS A 107 -16.05 -14.48 2.68
C HIS A 107 -15.45 -13.56 3.73
N HIS A 108 -14.76 -14.14 4.72
CA HIS A 108 -14.15 -13.35 5.79
C HIS A 108 -13.00 -12.46 5.28
N PHE A 109 -12.57 -12.69 4.04
CA PHE A 109 -11.85 -11.74 3.20
C PHE A 109 -12.35 -10.28 3.33
N PHE A 110 -13.67 -10.05 3.29
CA PHE A 110 -14.25 -8.70 3.34
C PHE A 110 -14.06 -8.03 4.72
N TYR A 111 -14.13 -8.79 5.81
CA TYR A 111 -13.80 -8.26 7.14
C TYR A 111 -12.33 -7.87 7.23
N GLY A 112 -11.46 -8.63 6.56
CA GLY A 112 -10.04 -8.29 6.42
C GLY A 112 -9.84 -6.93 5.78
N PHE A 113 -10.56 -6.64 4.69
CA PHE A 113 -10.49 -5.35 4.01
C PHE A 113 -10.94 -4.19 4.91
N VAL A 114 -12.05 -4.37 5.64
CA VAL A 114 -12.54 -3.38 6.61
C VAL A 114 -11.50 -3.08 7.70
N LEU A 115 -10.84 -4.10 8.25
CA LEU A 115 -9.78 -3.94 9.24
C LEU A 115 -8.57 -3.18 8.69
N ILE A 116 -8.15 -3.46 7.45
CA ILE A 116 -7.07 -2.75 6.77
C ILE A 116 -7.44 -1.27 6.57
N CYS A 117 -8.66 -0.97 6.12
CA CYS A 117 -9.13 0.41 5.98
C CYS A 117 -9.15 1.16 7.31
N ALA A 118 -9.63 0.51 8.38
CA ALA A 118 -9.62 1.08 9.73
C ALA A 118 -8.18 1.34 10.23
N ALA A 119 -7.26 0.39 9.98
CA ALA A 119 -5.85 0.56 10.31
C ALA A 119 -5.22 1.76 9.58
N ALA A 120 -5.48 1.89 8.27
CA ALA A 120 -4.99 2.99 7.46
C ALA A 120 -5.53 4.35 7.94
N TRP A 121 -6.82 4.42 8.26
CA TRP A 121 -7.45 5.62 8.81
C TRP A 121 -6.79 6.06 10.13
N ILE A 122 -6.62 5.12 11.06
CA ILE A 122 -5.99 5.38 12.36
C ILE A 122 -4.54 5.85 12.19
N ALA A 123 -3.78 5.21 11.29
CA ALA A 123 -2.39 5.56 11.03
C ALA A 123 -2.23 6.97 10.43
N ILE A 124 -3.18 7.42 9.63
CA ILE A 124 -3.19 8.77 9.03
C ILE A 124 -3.57 9.82 10.08
N GLN A 125 -4.63 9.57 10.84
CA GLN A 125 -5.22 10.57 11.72
C GLN A 125 -4.43 10.79 13.02
N TYR A 126 -3.71 9.77 13.51
CA TYR A 126 -3.05 9.80 14.82
C TYR A 126 -1.57 9.37 14.80
N PRO A 127 -0.64 10.19 14.27
CA PRO A 127 0.74 9.79 14.03
C PRO A 127 1.65 9.69 15.29
N THR A 128 1.22 10.20 16.45
CA THR A 128 2.11 10.52 17.60
C THR A 128 1.75 9.84 18.94
N ARG A 129 0.66 9.07 19.03
CA ARG A 129 0.30 8.31 20.26
C ARG A 129 0.70 6.83 20.13
N ASN A 130 0.51 5.97 21.13
CA ASN A 130 0.70 4.50 21.05
C ASN A 130 -0.22 3.77 20.04
N LEU A 131 -1.00 4.52 19.26
CA LEU A 131 -1.91 4.04 18.22
C LEU A 131 -1.25 3.33 17.01
N PRO A 132 0.05 3.48 16.69
CA PRO A 132 0.72 2.67 15.68
C PRO A 132 0.64 1.18 15.96
N ARG A 133 0.63 0.76 17.24
CA ARG A 133 0.46 -0.64 17.60
C ARG A 133 -0.96 -1.13 17.34
N VAL A 134 -1.97 -0.33 17.64
CA VAL A 134 -3.37 -0.66 17.34
C VAL A 134 -3.59 -0.75 15.83
N ALA A 135 -3.08 0.22 15.08
CA ALA A 135 -3.10 0.18 13.63
C ALA A 135 -2.34 -1.04 13.08
N ALA A 136 -1.19 -1.40 13.67
CA ALA A 136 -0.43 -2.58 13.28
C ALA A 136 -1.17 -3.89 13.57
N VAL A 137 -1.85 -4.00 14.72
CA VAL A 137 -2.71 -5.16 15.04
C VAL A 137 -3.85 -5.26 14.04
N LEU A 138 -4.60 -4.17 13.81
CA LEU A 138 -5.70 -4.16 12.86
C LEU A 138 -5.23 -4.48 11.43
N PHE A 139 -4.09 -3.95 11.02
CA PHE A 139 -3.50 -4.22 9.73
C PHE A 139 -3.07 -5.68 9.58
N GLY A 140 -2.35 -6.23 10.56
CA GLY A 140 -1.90 -7.62 10.56
C GLY A 140 -3.07 -8.62 10.62
N ALA A 141 -4.06 -8.36 11.46
CA ALA A 141 -5.28 -9.16 11.54
C ALA A 141 -6.07 -9.09 10.22
N GLY A 142 -6.26 -7.90 9.68
CA GLY A 142 -6.95 -7.73 8.40
C GLY A 142 -6.25 -8.45 7.25
N LEU A 143 -4.92 -8.34 7.20
CA LEU A 143 -4.09 -9.03 6.22
C LEU A 143 -4.19 -10.56 6.37
N GLY A 144 -4.20 -11.07 7.60
CA GLY A 144 -4.40 -12.49 7.88
C GLY A 144 -5.73 -13.02 7.33
N LEU A 145 -6.84 -12.29 7.56
CA LEU A 145 -8.16 -12.67 7.02
C LEU A 145 -8.23 -12.58 5.49
N CYS A 146 -7.62 -11.57 4.87
CA CYS A 146 -7.59 -11.47 3.41
C CYS A 146 -6.80 -12.62 2.77
N VAL A 147 -5.67 -12.97 3.36
CA VAL A 147 -4.79 -14.02 2.82
C VAL A 147 -5.42 -15.40 2.96
N ASP A 148 -6.17 -15.66 4.03
CA ASP A 148 -6.70 -16.98 4.35
C ASP A 148 -7.61 -17.59 3.27
N GLU A 149 -8.39 -16.77 2.56
CA GLU A 149 -9.27 -17.20 1.47
C GLU A 149 -8.75 -16.85 0.07
N MET A 150 -7.51 -16.36 -0.05
CA MET A 150 -6.99 -15.83 -1.31
C MET A 150 -6.89 -16.90 -2.43
N GLY A 151 -6.53 -18.14 -2.09
CA GLY A 151 -6.50 -19.25 -3.05
C GLY A 151 -7.88 -19.73 -3.46
N TYR A 152 -8.89 -19.61 -2.59
CA TYR A 152 -10.30 -19.84 -2.96
C TYR A 152 -10.78 -18.76 -3.95
N PHE A 153 -10.44 -17.49 -3.68
CA PHE A 153 -10.78 -16.35 -4.54
C PHE A 153 -10.11 -16.42 -5.92
N LEU A 154 -8.82 -16.79 -5.97
CA LEU A 154 -8.03 -16.80 -7.22
C LEU A 154 -8.12 -18.12 -8.01
N GLY A 155 -8.28 -19.26 -7.31
CA GLY A 155 -8.26 -20.58 -7.93
C GLY A 155 -9.58 -20.99 -8.58
N GLY A 156 -10.69 -20.29 -8.29
CA GLY A 156 -12.01 -20.57 -8.85
C GLY A 156 -12.61 -21.94 -8.49
N GLN A 157 -11.92 -22.73 -7.66
CA GLN A 157 -12.35 -24.04 -7.17
C GLN A 157 -12.63 -24.00 -5.67
N VAL A 158 -13.57 -24.82 -5.21
CA VAL A 158 -14.01 -24.91 -3.80
C VAL A 158 -12.96 -25.68 -2.96
N ASN A 159 -11.70 -25.25 -2.99
CA ASN A 159 -10.63 -25.84 -2.19
C ASN A 159 -10.04 -24.80 -1.22
N TYR A 160 -10.46 -24.90 0.03
CA TYR A 160 -10.01 -24.01 1.11
C TYR A 160 -8.50 -24.17 1.44
N PHE A 161 -7.88 -25.28 1.05
CA PHE A 161 -6.46 -25.58 1.28
C PHE A 161 -5.61 -25.48 0.01
N ASP A 162 -5.99 -24.55 -0.88
CA ASP A 162 -5.27 -24.33 -2.12
C ASP A 162 -3.80 -23.91 -1.91
N GLN A 163 -2.90 -24.46 -2.74
CA GLN A 163 -1.46 -24.17 -2.71
C GLN A 163 -1.16 -22.67 -2.90
N THR A 164 -2.02 -21.97 -3.66
CA THR A 164 -1.93 -20.53 -3.91
C THR A 164 -2.05 -19.72 -2.62
N THR A 165 -2.93 -20.11 -1.69
CA THR A 165 -3.06 -19.46 -0.38
C THR A 165 -1.77 -19.54 0.41
N TYR A 166 -1.17 -20.73 0.49
CA TYR A 166 0.08 -20.94 1.23
C TYR A 166 1.25 -20.19 0.60
N PHE A 167 1.34 -20.18 -0.73
CA PHE A 167 2.37 -19.43 -1.43
C PHE A 167 2.29 -17.92 -1.16
N ILE A 168 1.09 -17.34 -1.22
CA ILE A 168 0.86 -15.92 -0.94
C ILE A 168 1.16 -15.60 0.52
N ALA A 169 0.66 -16.43 1.45
CA ALA A 169 0.92 -16.26 2.89
C ALA A 169 2.42 -16.30 3.20
N LEU A 170 3.14 -17.30 2.68
CA LEU A 170 4.58 -17.45 2.87
C LEU A 170 5.34 -16.25 2.30
N SER A 171 4.98 -15.79 1.10
CA SER A 171 5.61 -14.63 0.46
C SER A 171 5.46 -13.37 1.31
N ILE A 172 4.26 -13.10 1.83
CA ILE A 172 3.99 -11.96 2.72
C ILE A 172 4.77 -12.09 4.03
N ILE A 173 4.79 -13.28 4.64
CA ILE A 173 5.57 -13.54 5.86
C ILE A 173 7.06 -13.32 5.63
N LEU A 174 7.61 -13.79 4.50
CA LEU A 174 9.02 -13.58 4.15
C LEU A 174 9.34 -12.09 3.95
N VAL A 175 8.45 -11.33 3.33
CA VAL A 175 8.60 -9.86 3.20
C VAL A 175 8.59 -9.19 4.58
N LEU A 176 7.65 -9.56 5.47
CA LEU A 176 7.58 -9.02 6.83
C LEU A 176 8.80 -9.41 7.69
N LEU A 177 9.27 -10.65 7.57
CA LEU A 177 10.50 -11.11 8.22
C LEU A 177 11.73 -10.41 7.68
N SER A 178 11.79 -10.14 6.38
CA SER A 178 12.86 -9.35 5.76
C SER A 178 12.83 -7.91 6.29
N ALA A 179 11.64 -7.33 6.38
CA ALA A 179 11.41 -6.01 6.98
C ALA A 179 11.73 -5.97 8.48
N LEU A 180 11.63 -7.08 9.22
CA LEU A 180 12.03 -7.17 10.63
C LEU A 180 13.56 -7.36 10.78
N SER A 181 14.15 -8.22 9.96
CA SER A 181 15.52 -8.70 10.11
C SER A 181 16.54 -7.73 9.52
N PHE A 182 16.25 -7.13 8.35
CA PHE A 182 17.22 -6.34 7.62
C PHE A 182 16.91 -4.84 7.73
N ARG A 183 17.77 -4.10 8.43
CA ARG A 183 17.72 -2.63 8.46
C ARG A 183 17.94 -2.03 7.07
N SER A 184 18.85 -2.61 6.27
CA SER A 184 19.11 -2.22 4.89
C SER A 184 17.86 -2.31 4.02
N PHE A 185 17.07 -3.37 4.16
CA PHE A 185 15.80 -3.51 3.44
C PHE A 185 14.79 -2.43 3.86
N ARG A 186 14.66 -2.13 5.17
CA ARG A 186 13.81 -1.03 5.65
C ARG A 186 14.28 0.34 5.14
N ALA A 187 15.59 0.59 5.15
CA ALA A 187 16.16 1.86 4.69
C ALA A 187 15.95 2.04 3.18
N ALA A 188 16.27 1.02 2.38
CA ALA A 188 16.06 1.02 0.93
C ALA A 188 14.59 1.25 0.57
N THR A 189 13.68 0.46 1.16
CA THR A 189 12.23 0.64 0.93
C THR A 189 11.75 2.02 1.36
N GLN A 190 12.23 2.55 2.49
CA GLN A 190 11.86 3.87 2.97
C GLN A 190 12.40 4.99 2.07
N GLU A 191 13.63 4.88 1.57
CA GLU A 191 14.22 5.83 0.63
C GLU A 191 13.49 5.81 -0.71
N ASP A 192 13.22 4.62 -1.26
CA ASP A 192 12.45 4.44 -2.48
C ASP A 192 11.03 5.00 -2.32
N LEU A 193 10.34 4.69 -1.21
CA LEU A 193 9.01 5.23 -0.91
C LEU A 193 9.04 6.76 -0.74
N ARG A 194 10.03 7.30 -0.04
CA ARG A 194 10.21 8.76 0.09
C ARG A 194 10.51 9.40 -1.25
N TRP A 195 11.23 8.73 -2.13
CA TRP A 195 11.47 9.22 -3.48
C TRP A 195 10.19 9.17 -4.34
N LEU A 196 9.45 8.05 -4.28
CA LEU A 196 8.20 7.83 -5.02
C LEU A 196 7.08 8.78 -4.58
N VAL A 197 6.98 9.06 -3.27
CA VAL A 197 5.87 9.82 -2.65
C VAL A 197 6.28 11.25 -2.26
N GLY A 198 7.54 11.49 -1.92
CA GLY A 198 7.99 12.76 -1.31
C GLY A 198 8.11 13.94 -2.27
N ARG A 199 8.19 13.71 -3.59
CA ARG A 199 8.21 14.80 -4.58
C ARG A 199 6.82 15.22 -5.08
N ARG A 200 5.76 14.49 -4.71
CA ARG A 200 4.44 14.62 -5.32
C ARG A 200 3.39 15.01 -4.27
N PRO A 201 2.39 15.83 -4.62
CA PRO A 201 1.23 16.01 -3.74
C PRO A 201 0.59 14.64 -3.48
N LYS A 202 0.47 14.25 -2.20
CA LYS A 202 0.06 12.89 -1.79
C LYS A 202 -1.22 12.41 -2.50
N GLY A 203 -2.21 13.28 -2.66
CA GLY A 203 -3.46 12.94 -3.34
C GLY A 203 -3.28 12.69 -4.85
N ILE A 204 -2.35 13.37 -5.54
CA ILE A 204 -2.04 13.07 -6.96
C ILE A 204 -1.37 11.70 -7.09
N ALA A 205 -0.49 11.34 -6.16
CA ALA A 205 0.12 10.00 -6.15
C ALA A 205 -0.93 8.91 -5.95
N VAL A 206 -1.85 9.10 -4.99
CA VAL A 206 -2.97 8.17 -4.77
C VAL A 206 -3.87 8.10 -6.01
N LEU A 207 -4.27 9.24 -6.57
CA LEU A 207 -5.10 9.29 -7.78
C LEU A 207 -4.43 8.57 -8.97
N ALA A 208 -3.13 8.78 -9.18
CA ALA A 208 -2.39 8.11 -10.23
C ALA A 208 -2.32 6.59 -10.01
N VAL A 209 -2.09 6.12 -8.78
CA VAL A 209 -2.08 4.68 -8.46
C VAL A 209 -3.46 4.06 -8.68
N LEU A 210 -4.52 4.70 -8.17
CA LEU A 210 -5.90 4.24 -8.39
C LEU A 210 -6.23 4.19 -9.88
N GLN A 211 -5.80 5.19 -10.65
CA GLN A 211 -5.99 5.21 -12.10
C GLN A 211 -5.22 4.11 -12.81
N ILE A 212 -3.98 3.80 -12.39
CA ILE A 212 -3.21 2.66 -12.93
C ILE A 212 -3.94 1.35 -12.66
N LEU A 213 -4.42 1.13 -11.43
CA LEU A 213 -5.14 -0.08 -11.06
C LEU A 213 -6.46 -0.22 -11.85
N ALA A 214 -7.23 0.86 -11.96
CA ALA A 214 -8.45 0.88 -12.76
C ALA A 214 -8.17 0.61 -14.25
N SER A 215 -7.11 1.21 -14.80
CA SER A 215 -6.69 0.98 -16.20
C SER A 215 -6.28 -0.47 -16.43
N LEU A 216 -5.55 -1.07 -15.49
CA LEU A 216 -5.17 -2.47 -15.59
C LEU A 216 -6.39 -3.40 -15.53
N ALA A 217 -7.37 -3.10 -14.68
CA ALA A 217 -8.62 -3.84 -14.63
C ALA A 217 -9.41 -3.75 -15.95
N LEU A 218 -9.45 -2.57 -16.59
CA LEU A 218 -10.06 -2.39 -17.92
C LEU A 218 -9.34 -3.21 -19.00
N LEU A 219 -8.00 -3.25 -18.97
CA LEU A 219 -7.21 -4.06 -19.91
C LEU A 219 -7.47 -5.55 -19.74
N VAL A 220 -7.44 -6.04 -18.50
CA VAL A 220 -7.69 -7.46 -18.18
C VAL A 220 -9.12 -7.84 -18.52
N GLY A 221 -10.11 -7.04 -18.10
CA GLY A 221 -11.52 -7.29 -18.40
C GLY A 221 -11.84 -7.22 -19.90
N GLY A 222 -11.27 -6.25 -20.61
CA GLY A 222 -11.43 -6.13 -22.05
C GLY A 222 -10.78 -7.29 -22.81
N LEU A 223 -9.58 -7.72 -22.40
CA LEU A 223 -8.90 -8.89 -22.96
C LEU A 223 -9.71 -10.17 -22.71
N PHE A 224 -10.24 -10.34 -21.50
CA PHE A 224 -11.09 -11.47 -21.16
C PHE A 224 -12.32 -11.53 -22.09
N LEU A 225 -13.01 -10.41 -22.32
CA LEU A 225 -14.16 -10.35 -23.24
C LEU A 225 -13.79 -10.69 -24.68
N VAL A 226 -12.67 -10.17 -25.18
CA VAL A 226 -12.19 -10.47 -26.55
C VAL A 226 -11.86 -11.95 -26.69
N VAL A 227 -11.13 -12.53 -25.73
CA VAL A 227 -10.77 -13.95 -25.74
C VAL A 227 -12.02 -14.82 -25.63
N ALA A 228 -12.92 -14.52 -24.69
CA ALA A 228 -14.17 -15.25 -24.52
C ALA A 228 -15.04 -15.22 -25.79
N ALA A 229 -15.13 -14.06 -26.46
CA ALA A 229 -15.85 -13.91 -27.73
C ALA A 229 -15.14 -14.56 -28.94
N SER A 230 -13.87 -14.96 -28.80
CA SER A 230 -13.09 -15.58 -29.88
C SER A 230 -12.98 -17.11 -29.72
N ILE A 231 -13.46 -17.67 -28.61
CA ILE A 231 -13.55 -19.12 -28.42
C ILE A 231 -14.78 -19.61 -29.19
N PRO A 232 -14.63 -20.50 -30.19
CA PRO A 232 -15.77 -20.95 -30.98
C PRO A 232 -16.84 -21.56 -30.06
N PRO A 233 -18.09 -21.10 -30.16
CA PRO A 233 -19.14 -21.53 -29.26
C PRO A 233 -19.40 -23.03 -29.40
N SER A 234 -19.53 -23.71 -28.27
CA SER A 234 -20.32 -24.95 -28.19
C SER A 234 -21.83 -24.66 -28.08
N ILE A 235 -22.22 -23.38 -27.92
CA ILE A 235 -23.61 -22.89 -27.78
C ILE A 235 -23.69 -21.51 -28.45
N ASP A 236 -24.59 -21.30 -29.41
CA ASP A 236 -24.81 -20.03 -30.12
C ASP A 236 -25.13 -18.89 -29.14
N VAL A 237 -24.12 -18.08 -28.77
CA VAL A 237 -24.31 -16.97 -27.82
C VAL A 237 -24.70 -15.72 -28.60
N GLN A 238 -25.97 -15.33 -28.51
CA GLN A 238 -26.39 -13.99 -28.94
C GLN A 238 -25.54 -12.92 -28.25
N GLY A 239 -24.80 -12.14 -29.03
CA GLY A 239 -24.03 -11.00 -28.51
C GLY A 239 -22.50 -11.10 -28.63
N GLU A 240 -21.93 -12.15 -29.27
CA GLU A 240 -20.48 -12.31 -29.45
C GLU A 240 -19.81 -11.09 -30.12
N ALA A 241 -20.40 -10.57 -31.21
CA ALA A 241 -19.90 -9.36 -31.86
C ALA A 241 -19.93 -8.13 -30.93
N GLY A 242 -20.95 -8.05 -30.06
CA GLY A 242 -21.06 -7.01 -29.04
C GLY A 242 -20.01 -7.15 -27.94
N ALA A 243 -19.76 -8.37 -27.46
CA ALA A 243 -18.73 -8.67 -26.46
C ALA A 243 -17.32 -8.39 -27.01
N PHE A 244 -17.05 -8.75 -28.25
CA PHE A 244 -15.79 -8.45 -28.93
C PHE A 244 -15.58 -6.93 -29.08
N ALA A 245 -16.61 -6.21 -29.54
CA ALA A 245 -16.57 -4.77 -29.70
C ALA A 245 -16.38 -4.05 -28.36
N LEU A 246 -17.13 -4.45 -27.33
CA LEU A 246 -17.01 -3.91 -25.97
C LEU A 246 -15.62 -4.20 -25.40
N GLY A 247 -15.14 -5.44 -25.48
CA GLY A 247 -13.82 -5.82 -25.00
C GLY A 247 -12.69 -5.02 -25.66
N THR A 248 -12.79 -4.82 -26.98
CA THR A 248 -11.86 -3.95 -27.72
C THR A 248 -11.92 -2.50 -27.25
N ALA A 249 -13.12 -1.95 -27.06
CA ALA A 249 -13.31 -0.59 -26.55
C ALA A 249 -12.74 -0.41 -25.13
N LEU A 250 -12.93 -1.40 -24.24
CA LEU A 250 -12.38 -1.38 -22.89
C LEU A 250 -10.84 -1.43 -22.89
N ILE A 251 -10.24 -2.20 -23.80
CA ILE A 251 -8.77 -2.23 -23.95
C ILE A 251 -8.27 -0.84 -24.38
N LEU A 252 -8.86 -0.26 -25.42
CA LEU A 252 -8.46 1.07 -25.91
C LEU A 252 -8.62 2.15 -24.81
N LEU A 253 -9.73 2.10 -24.08
CA LEU A 253 -9.96 2.99 -22.95
C LEU A 253 -8.91 2.77 -21.87
N GLY A 254 -8.63 1.52 -21.50
CA GLY A 254 -7.61 1.12 -20.53
C GLY A 254 -6.22 1.66 -20.87
N VAL A 255 -5.80 1.57 -22.13
CA VAL A 255 -4.53 2.15 -22.61
C VAL A 255 -4.53 3.67 -22.48
N LEU A 256 -5.60 4.34 -22.93
CA LEU A 256 -5.71 5.80 -22.85
C LEU A 256 -5.67 6.28 -21.39
N SER A 257 -6.39 5.59 -20.50
CA SER A 257 -6.39 5.89 -19.07
C SER A 257 -5.04 5.63 -18.41
N LEU A 258 -4.25 4.65 -18.88
CA LEU A 258 -2.88 4.42 -18.43
C LEU A 258 -1.96 5.59 -18.82
N ILE A 259 -2.12 6.14 -20.01
CA ILE A 259 -1.39 7.32 -20.48
C ILE A 259 -1.70 8.53 -19.57
N VAL A 260 -2.97 8.73 -19.21
CA VAL A 260 -3.36 9.78 -18.25
C VAL A 260 -2.75 9.53 -16.88
N ALA A 261 -2.78 8.29 -16.40
CA ALA A 261 -2.20 7.91 -15.11
C ALA A 261 -0.69 8.16 -15.07
N TRP A 262 0.02 7.82 -16.15
CA TRP A 262 1.43 8.15 -16.34
C TRP A 262 1.66 9.67 -16.30
N GLY A 263 0.82 10.44 -16.99
CA GLY A 263 0.88 11.90 -16.98
C GLY A 263 0.66 12.50 -15.58
N LEU A 264 -0.27 11.95 -14.79
CA LEU A 264 -0.49 12.37 -13.39
C LEU A 264 0.69 11.99 -12.50
N TRP A 265 1.22 10.78 -12.68
CA TRP A 265 2.39 10.27 -11.96
C TRP A 265 3.64 11.11 -12.24
N THR A 266 3.82 11.55 -13.48
CA THR A 266 4.97 12.38 -13.89
C THR A 266 4.74 13.88 -13.73
N LEU A 267 3.59 14.29 -13.18
CA LEU A 267 3.19 15.69 -12.97
C LEU A 267 3.17 16.53 -14.25
N GLN A 268 2.75 15.94 -15.36
CA GLN A 268 2.65 16.62 -16.66
C GLN A 268 1.51 17.64 -16.69
N PRO A 269 1.72 18.86 -17.20
CA PRO A 269 0.70 19.92 -17.18
C PRO A 269 -0.60 19.56 -17.90
N TRP A 270 -0.50 18.77 -18.97
CA TRP A 270 -1.65 18.31 -19.75
C TRP A 270 -2.51 17.31 -18.95
N ALA A 271 -1.89 16.45 -18.13
CA ALA A 271 -2.60 15.40 -17.41
C ALA A 271 -3.57 15.97 -16.37
N ARG A 272 -3.19 17.08 -15.71
CA ARG A 272 -4.09 17.81 -14.82
C ARG A 272 -5.31 18.38 -15.56
N LYS A 273 -5.11 18.89 -16.78
CA LYS A 273 -6.22 19.42 -17.60
C LYS A 273 -7.17 18.30 -18.03
N VAL A 274 -6.61 17.16 -18.44
CA VAL A 274 -7.41 15.99 -18.83
C VAL A 274 -8.18 15.42 -17.64
N ALA A 275 -7.55 15.26 -16.47
CA ALA A 275 -8.24 14.82 -15.26
C ALA A 275 -9.34 15.80 -14.82
N MET A 276 -9.10 17.11 -14.95
CA MET A 276 -10.12 18.13 -14.70
C MET A 276 -11.30 18.01 -15.67
N LEU A 277 -11.02 17.81 -16.96
CA LEU A 277 -12.05 17.65 -17.98
C LEU A 277 -12.93 16.43 -17.69
N PHE A 278 -12.33 15.27 -17.39
CA PHE A 278 -13.08 14.08 -17.04
C PHE A 278 -13.95 14.28 -15.79
N ALA A 279 -13.43 14.92 -14.75
CA ALA A 279 -14.20 15.22 -13.55
C ALA A 279 -15.40 16.14 -13.84
N ILE A 280 -15.25 17.12 -14.74
CA ILE A 280 -16.36 18.03 -15.13
C ILE A 280 -17.42 17.28 -15.94
N VAL A 281 -17.00 16.42 -16.87
CA VAL A 281 -17.93 15.60 -17.67
C VAL A 281 -18.70 14.63 -16.78
N SER A 282 -17.99 13.94 -15.88
CA SER A 282 -18.56 13.01 -14.89
C SER A 282 -19.54 13.71 -13.95
N LEU A 283 -19.18 14.90 -13.46
CA LEU A 283 -20.07 15.72 -12.64
C LEU A 283 -21.40 16.03 -13.37
N GLY A 284 -21.34 16.32 -14.66
CA GLY A 284 -22.54 16.55 -15.48
C GLY A 284 -23.40 15.29 -15.62
N THR A 285 -22.79 14.13 -15.85
CA THR A 285 -23.52 12.86 -15.93
C THR A 285 -24.15 12.47 -14.60
N ASP A 286 -23.47 12.73 -13.49
CA ASP A 286 -23.99 12.45 -12.15
C ASP A 286 -25.19 13.33 -11.81
N VAL A 287 -25.13 14.62 -12.15
CA VAL A 287 -26.27 15.54 -11.96
C VAL A 287 -27.48 15.09 -12.77
N VAL A 288 -27.30 14.74 -14.06
CA VAL A 288 -28.39 14.24 -14.90
C VAL A 288 -28.98 12.96 -14.31
N SER A 289 -28.14 12.02 -13.92
CA SER A 289 -28.55 10.73 -13.35
C SER A 289 -29.40 10.90 -12.08
N ILE A 290 -28.97 11.79 -11.17
CA ILE A 290 -29.70 12.09 -9.93
C ILE A 290 -31.06 12.75 -10.23
N VAL A 291 -31.11 13.70 -11.18
CA VAL A 291 -32.37 14.35 -11.58
C VAL A 291 -33.34 13.35 -12.22
N THR A 292 -32.83 12.32 -12.90
CA THR A 292 -33.63 11.21 -13.46
C THR A 292 -34.03 10.14 -12.44
N GLY A 293 -33.66 10.29 -11.17
CA GLY A 293 -34.08 9.41 -10.07
C GLY A 293 -33.03 8.41 -9.56
N ASN A 294 -31.82 8.40 -10.12
CA ASN A 294 -30.74 7.51 -9.68
C ASN A 294 -29.90 8.17 -8.59
N TYR A 295 -30.41 8.17 -7.36
CA TYR A 295 -29.76 8.83 -6.23
C TYR A 295 -28.44 8.18 -5.78
N GLU A 296 -28.14 6.95 -6.24
CA GLU A 296 -26.87 6.26 -5.99
C GLU A 296 -25.64 7.05 -6.48
N ASN A 297 -25.82 7.88 -7.52
CA ASN A 297 -24.75 8.73 -8.05
C ASN A 297 -24.42 9.95 -7.15
N ALA A 298 -25.14 10.16 -6.04
CA ALA A 298 -24.81 11.24 -5.10
C ALA A 298 -23.38 11.10 -4.52
N VAL A 299 -22.90 9.85 -4.35
CA VAL A 299 -21.52 9.60 -3.90
C VAL A 299 -20.51 9.96 -4.98
N ALA A 300 -20.77 9.59 -6.24
CA ALA A 300 -19.92 9.92 -7.38
C ALA A 300 -19.81 11.45 -7.56
N LEU A 301 -20.95 12.15 -7.47
CA LEU A 301 -21.00 13.61 -7.53
C LEU A 301 -20.12 14.27 -6.46
N LEU A 302 -20.16 13.75 -5.23
CA LEU A 302 -19.32 14.28 -4.13
C LEU A 302 -17.83 14.02 -4.38
N ILE A 303 -17.48 12.85 -4.94
CA ILE A 303 -16.11 12.53 -5.33
C ILE A 303 -15.62 13.49 -6.42
N ASP A 304 -16.43 13.76 -7.45
CA ASP A 304 -16.07 14.67 -8.54
C ASP A 304 -15.89 16.10 -8.08
N LEU A 305 -16.77 16.61 -7.20
CA LEU A 305 -16.60 17.92 -6.59
C LEU A 305 -15.31 18.01 -5.77
N LEU A 306 -15.00 16.98 -4.98
CA LEU A 306 -13.78 16.90 -4.20
C LEU A 306 -12.53 16.81 -5.09
N LEU A 307 -12.61 16.08 -6.19
CA LEU A 307 -11.54 15.95 -7.18
C LEU A 307 -11.25 17.29 -7.87
N ILE A 308 -12.28 17.98 -8.35
CA ILE A 308 -12.16 19.33 -8.96
C ILE A 308 -11.54 20.31 -7.96
N TRP A 309 -12.07 20.35 -6.73
CA TRP A 309 -11.52 21.19 -5.67
C TRP A 309 -10.06 20.85 -5.35
N TYR A 310 -9.71 19.56 -5.31
CA TYR A 310 -8.34 19.13 -5.04
C TYR A 310 -7.37 19.52 -6.18
N LEU A 311 -7.77 19.32 -7.44
CA LEU A 311 -6.97 19.64 -8.62
C LEU A 311 -6.80 21.15 -8.87
N THR A 312 -7.68 21.97 -8.30
CA THR A 312 -7.57 23.44 -8.32
C THR A 312 -6.73 24.02 -7.18
N ARG A 313 -6.41 23.24 -6.13
CA ARG A 313 -5.60 23.74 -5.00
C ARG A 313 -4.25 24.33 -5.46
N PRO A 314 -3.83 25.49 -4.92
CA PRO A 314 -2.57 26.15 -5.32
C PRO A 314 -1.33 25.27 -5.19
N SER A 315 -1.25 24.46 -4.13
CA SER A 315 -0.13 23.54 -3.89
C SER A 315 -0.02 22.46 -4.95
N VAL A 316 -1.17 21.93 -5.41
CA VAL A 316 -1.24 20.92 -6.48
C VAL A 316 -0.91 21.57 -7.81
N ARG A 317 -1.55 22.70 -8.16
CA ARG A 317 -1.27 23.44 -9.40
C ARG A 317 0.21 23.81 -9.54
N ALA A 318 0.85 24.27 -8.46
CA ALA A 318 2.26 24.63 -8.45
C ALA A 318 3.18 23.42 -8.75
N ALA A 319 2.79 22.21 -8.35
CA ALA A 319 3.57 21.01 -8.64
C ALA A 319 3.65 20.72 -10.15
N PHE A 320 2.54 20.82 -10.86
CA PHE A 320 2.49 20.62 -12.32
C PHE A 320 3.20 21.73 -13.11
N VAL A 321 3.17 22.98 -12.62
CA VAL A 321 3.85 24.12 -13.28
C VAL A 321 5.37 24.07 -13.11
N ARG A 322 5.86 23.63 -11.95
CA ARG A 322 7.32 23.52 -11.71
C ARG A 322 8.01 22.60 -12.70
N VAL A 323 7.40 21.44 -12.99
CA VAL A 323 7.96 20.46 -13.93
C VAL A 323 8.02 21.01 -15.37
N ASP A 324 6.98 21.73 -15.82
CA ASP A 324 6.95 22.37 -17.14
C ASP A 324 8.12 23.35 -17.34
N ARG A 325 8.40 24.19 -16.33
CA ARG A 325 9.50 25.15 -16.40
C ARG A 325 10.87 24.47 -16.41
N SER A 326 11.06 23.43 -15.60
CA SER A 326 12.31 22.66 -15.60
C SER A 326 12.56 22.00 -16.95
N ALA A 327 11.53 21.43 -17.58
CA ALA A 327 11.66 20.80 -18.90
C ALA A 327 12.02 21.80 -20.01
N ARG A 328 11.48 23.03 -19.96
CA ARG A 328 11.83 24.09 -20.92
C ARG A 328 13.22 24.68 -20.68
N GLY A 329 13.61 24.89 -19.44
CA GLY A 329 14.95 25.40 -19.10
C GLY A 329 16.09 24.48 -19.57
N THR A 330 15.86 23.17 -19.61
CA THR A 330 16.81 22.19 -20.19
C THR A 330 16.81 22.13 -21.71
N GLN A 331 15.75 22.60 -22.38
CA GLN A 331 15.69 22.68 -23.85
C GLN A 331 16.32 23.97 -24.38
N GLU A 332 16.35 25.05 -23.61
CA GLU A 332 16.98 26.31 -24.00
C GLU A 332 18.50 26.34 -23.73
N SER A 333 19.03 25.37 -22.98
CA SER A 333 20.46 25.25 -22.65
C SER A 333 21.23 24.23 -23.50
N ASN A 334 20.57 23.58 -24.46
CA ASN A 334 21.14 22.62 -25.40
C ASN A 334 20.99 23.13 -26.84
#